data_AF-A0AAE9W8E2-F1
#
_entry.id   AF-A0AAE9W8E2-F1
#
_cell.length_a   1.000
_cell.length_b   1.000
_cell.length_c   1.000
_cell.angle_alpha   90.00
_cell.angle_beta   90.00
_cell.angle_gamma   90.00
#
_symmetry.space_group_name_H-M   'P 1'
#
loop_
_entity.id
_entity.type
_entity.pdbx_description
1 polymer ?
#
loop_
_entity_poly.entity_id
_entity_poly.type
_entity_poly.pdbx_seq_one_letter_code
_entity_poly.pdbx_strand_id
1 'polypeptide(L)'
;MQSPPKSPKQSFTSIKFQEPNRENSNSNGFGESSKPNSQTSVNKLLNVDTRPSHRKGHHHRHSLSHQYFLPPKNRKPLSFPATYPIPTLTETFSILTWRQKLKISSSLLFFFVSVFVFLSGDATVLLSLSCSLIVEGVLITLNVWRETLDCFVVWRRTSLRYPFGLQQVELLADFAFCILLLFLGLNLLKEPAEHAIEDWGNIQHLEHAGVEGAHIQSTFSISVALLLSGAALLFDRSHIHSQRLDSRFFHGLTFVPSSILVVLQSVGVQVGSLLSHIFAISIAVTAVIAGFSIAKSLAMLLLLTYSNKDKVFQCISLIKEDSRIEQLNSATIWQPHYNTCIANISITVRGSEREQISIREDVTKIIQKTVGSIFGTGVQPKWEITIDIQRI
;
A
#
# COMPACT_ATOMS: atom_id res chain seq x y z
N MET A 1 43.17 17.17 -29.08
CA MET A 1 41.94 17.37 -28.28
C MET A 1 41.83 16.21 -27.31
N GLN A 2 42.07 16.45 -26.03
CA GLN A 2 42.19 15.45 -24.97
C GLN A 2 40.81 15.07 -24.41
N SER A 3 40.57 13.77 -24.28
CA SER A 3 39.42 13.18 -23.61
C SER A 3 39.53 13.31 -22.07
N PRO A 4 38.42 13.46 -21.33
CA PRO A 4 38.45 13.61 -19.88
C PRO A 4 38.76 12.30 -19.15
N PRO A 5 39.36 12.35 -17.93
CA PRO A 5 39.72 11.16 -17.17
C PRO A 5 38.50 10.51 -16.49
N LYS A 6 38.49 9.17 -16.49
CA LYS A 6 37.51 8.31 -15.81
C LYS A 6 37.70 8.38 -14.29
N SER A 7 36.60 8.51 -13.55
CA SER A 7 36.59 8.45 -12.08
C SER A 7 36.81 7.02 -11.56
N PRO A 8 37.45 6.83 -10.39
CA PRO A 8 37.67 5.50 -9.82
C PRO A 8 36.40 4.96 -9.15
N LYS A 9 36.06 3.71 -9.49
CA LYS A 9 35.01 2.91 -8.84
C LYS A 9 35.45 2.56 -7.40
N GLN A 10 34.71 3.00 -6.39
CA GLN A 10 34.86 2.52 -5.02
C GLN A 10 34.11 1.19 -4.86
N SER A 11 34.84 0.13 -4.50
CA SER A 11 34.30 -1.16 -4.10
C SER A 11 33.81 -1.09 -2.64
N PHE A 12 32.52 -1.28 -2.42
CA PHE A 12 31.96 -1.45 -1.07
C PHE A 12 32.23 -2.88 -0.59
N THR A 13 33.22 -3.05 0.30
CA THR A 13 33.38 -4.26 1.11
C THR A 13 32.31 -4.29 2.21
N SER A 14 31.52 -5.36 2.22
CA SER A 14 30.48 -5.62 3.22
C SER A 14 31.10 -6.02 4.56
N ILE A 15 30.76 -5.28 5.61
CA ILE A 15 31.10 -5.62 6.99
C ILE A 15 30.03 -6.57 7.53
N LYS A 16 30.42 -7.82 7.80
CA LYS A 16 29.58 -8.86 8.38
C LYS A 16 29.61 -8.70 9.91
N PHE A 17 28.47 -8.39 10.53
CA PHE A 17 28.35 -8.38 11.99
C PHE A 17 28.14 -9.80 12.52
N GLN A 18 28.93 -10.17 13.52
CA GLN A 18 28.92 -11.46 14.20
C GLN A 18 28.06 -11.36 15.46
N GLU A 19 27.06 -12.24 15.61
CA GLU A 19 26.18 -12.29 16.78
C GLU A 19 26.92 -12.80 18.03
N PRO A 20 26.61 -12.27 19.24
CA PRO A 20 27.14 -12.82 20.47
C PRO A 20 26.32 -14.03 20.95
N ASN A 21 27.07 -15.04 21.36
CA ASN A 21 26.62 -16.32 21.90
C ASN A 21 25.89 -16.12 23.25
N ARG A 22 24.73 -16.78 23.41
CA ARG A 22 23.85 -16.68 24.59
C ARG A 22 24.21 -17.80 25.58
N GLU A 23 24.93 -17.45 26.65
CA GLU A 23 25.15 -18.37 27.78
C GLU A 23 23.86 -18.51 28.60
N ASN A 24 23.41 -19.77 28.75
CA ASN A 24 22.25 -20.18 29.51
C ASN A 24 22.70 -20.53 30.95
N SER A 25 22.29 -19.75 31.94
CA SER A 25 22.42 -20.10 33.36
C SER A 25 21.05 -20.48 33.92
N ASN A 26 20.80 -21.79 33.99
CA ASN A 26 19.70 -22.36 34.77
C ASN A 26 20.26 -22.89 36.09
N SER A 27 19.86 -22.24 37.18
CA SER A 27 19.96 -22.72 38.56
C SER A 27 18.86 -23.74 38.84
N ASN A 28 19.22 -24.89 39.41
CA ASN A 28 18.37 -25.62 40.37
C ASN A 28 19.16 -26.72 41.10
N GLY A 29 19.17 -26.63 42.43
CA GLY A 29 18.76 -27.72 43.32
C GLY A 29 19.70 -28.88 43.64
N PHE A 30 20.24 -28.86 44.87
CA PHE A 30 20.36 -29.95 45.85
C PHE A 30 21.21 -31.22 45.55
N GLY A 31 22.15 -31.53 46.46
CA GLY A 31 22.68 -32.90 46.65
C GLY A 31 24.11 -33.00 47.22
N GLU A 32 24.19 -33.22 48.53
CA GLU A 32 25.22 -33.86 49.38
C GLU A 32 26.60 -34.32 48.86
N SER A 33 27.62 -33.96 49.65
CA SER A 33 28.74 -34.77 50.21
C SER A 33 29.39 -35.91 49.40
N SER A 34 30.71 -35.80 49.16
CA SER A 34 31.79 -36.68 49.68
C SER A 34 33.05 -36.65 48.78
N LYS A 35 34.23 -36.44 49.39
CA LYS A 35 35.61 -36.53 48.84
C LYS A 35 36.07 -38.03 48.73
N PRO A 36 37.33 -38.38 48.33
CA PRO A 36 38.29 -37.86 47.32
C PRO A 36 39.00 -39.01 46.51
N ASN A 37 40.14 -38.70 45.86
CA ASN A 37 41.22 -39.58 45.30
C ASN A 37 40.97 -40.18 43.90
N SER A 38 41.95 -40.41 43.01
CA SER A 38 43.38 -40.08 42.87
C SER A 38 43.88 -40.74 41.56
N GLN A 39 45.05 -40.33 41.06
CA GLN A 39 45.92 -41.01 40.05
C GLN A 39 45.59 -40.75 38.56
N THR A 40 46.32 -39.89 37.84
CA THR A 40 47.69 -39.98 37.27
C THR A 40 47.82 -40.91 36.06
N SER A 41 47.90 -40.34 34.84
CA SER A 41 48.63 -40.92 33.69
C SER A 41 48.89 -39.88 32.59
N VAL A 42 49.90 -39.06 32.88
CA VAL A 42 51.01 -38.58 32.03
C VAL A 42 51.06 -38.96 30.53
N ASN A 43 51.27 -37.92 29.71
CA ASN A 43 51.94 -37.83 28.40
C ASN A 43 51.20 -38.17 27.08
N LYS A 44 50.80 -37.09 26.38
CA LYS A 44 51.26 -36.87 25.00
C LYS A 44 51.73 -35.42 24.83
N LEU A 45 53.06 -35.31 24.67
CA LEU A 45 53.85 -34.10 24.48
C LEU A 45 53.57 -33.43 23.13
N LEU A 46 53.65 -32.10 23.13
CA LEU A 46 54.14 -31.20 22.07
C LEU A 46 53.27 -30.97 20.83
N ASN A 47 52.47 -29.89 20.87
CA ASN A 47 52.57 -28.90 19.79
C ASN A 47 52.59 -27.50 20.40
N VAL A 48 53.80 -26.98 20.57
CA VAL A 48 54.09 -25.62 21.00
C VAL A 48 54.05 -24.75 19.75
N ASP A 49 52.95 -24.03 19.53
CA ASP A 49 52.95 -22.85 18.68
C ASP A 49 53.26 -21.63 19.56
N THR A 50 54.54 -21.25 19.57
CA THR A 50 55.01 -19.97 20.09
C THR A 50 54.37 -18.83 19.30
N ARG A 51 53.27 -18.26 19.81
CA ARG A 51 52.87 -16.91 19.41
C ARG A 51 53.61 -15.89 20.29
N PRO A 52 54.32 -14.92 19.69
CA PRO A 52 55.03 -13.92 20.46
C PRO A 52 54.03 -13.12 21.30
N SER A 53 54.38 -12.92 22.56
CA SER A 53 53.76 -12.00 23.52
C SER A 53 53.34 -10.70 22.83
N HIS A 54 52.06 -10.61 22.47
CA HIS A 54 51.48 -9.35 22.05
C HIS A 54 51.27 -8.55 23.33
N ARG A 55 52.29 -7.74 23.64
CA ARG A 55 52.33 -6.82 24.77
C ARG A 55 51.01 -6.04 24.76
N LYS A 56 50.10 -6.40 25.68
CA LYS A 56 48.84 -5.67 25.91
C LYS A 56 49.26 -4.26 26.30
N GLY A 57 49.30 -3.36 25.32
CA GLY A 57 49.41 -1.94 25.58
C GLY A 57 48.22 -1.58 26.45
N HIS A 58 48.47 -1.26 27.70
CA HIS A 58 47.53 -0.47 28.50
C HIS A 58 47.33 0.83 27.73
N HIS A 59 46.26 0.90 26.94
CA HIS A 59 45.78 2.17 26.40
C HIS A 59 45.33 3.00 27.60
N HIS A 60 46.26 3.78 28.14
CA HIS A 60 45.96 4.83 29.09
C HIS A 60 45.01 5.81 28.40
N ARG A 61 43.71 5.66 28.67
CA ARG A 61 42.69 6.70 28.45
C ARG A 61 42.91 7.80 29.48
N HIS A 62 44.02 8.53 29.38
CA HIS A 62 44.27 9.68 30.23
C HIS A 62 44.72 10.84 29.37
N SER A 63 44.13 12.00 29.65
CA SER A 63 44.30 13.31 29.00
C SER A 63 43.29 13.62 27.88
N LEU A 64 42.07 13.98 28.30
CA LEU A 64 41.01 14.59 27.49
C LEU A 64 41.38 16.00 26.94
N SER A 65 42.59 16.50 27.17
CA SER A 65 43.02 17.84 26.75
C SER A 65 43.54 17.94 25.32
N HIS A 66 43.95 16.82 24.69
CA HIS A 66 44.49 16.81 23.32
C HIS A 66 43.55 16.17 22.28
N GLN A 67 42.35 15.78 22.68
CA GLN A 67 41.37 15.16 21.79
C GLN A 67 40.45 16.23 21.18
N TYR A 68 40.94 16.93 20.14
CA TYR A 68 40.16 17.91 19.36
C TYR A 68 38.86 17.31 18.82
N PHE A 69 38.84 16.00 18.55
CA PHE A 69 37.64 15.23 18.28
C PHE A 69 37.20 14.49 19.54
N LEU A 70 36.42 15.16 20.36
CA LEU A 70 35.63 14.49 21.38
C LEU A 70 34.75 13.45 20.68
N PRO A 71 34.72 12.18 21.13
CA PRO A 71 33.73 11.23 20.62
C PRO A 71 32.35 11.85 20.83
N PRO A 72 31.45 11.75 19.83
CA PRO A 72 30.13 12.37 19.92
C PRO A 72 29.48 11.96 21.24
N LYS A 73 29.00 12.96 22.00
CA LYS A 73 28.32 12.76 23.29
C LYS A 73 27.35 11.59 23.14
N ASN A 74 27.53 10.54 23.94
CA ASN A 74 26.75 9.31 23.85
C ASN A 74 25.26 9.67 23.96
N ARG A 75 24.58 9.68 22.81
CA ARG A 75 23.16 10.05 22.72
C ARG A 75 22.40 8.88 23.31
N LYS A 76 21.44 9.14 24.22
CA LYS A 76 20.51 8.10 24.67
C LYS A 76 19.97 7.38 23.44
N PRO A 77 19.89 6.04 23.44
CA PRO A 77 19.40 5.29 22.30
C PRO A 77 18.03 5.87 21.90
N LEU A 78 17.89 6.20 20.61
CA LEU A 78 16.65 6.74 20.06
C LEU A 78 15.51 5.78 20.44
N SER A 79 14.37 6.33 20.86
CA SER A 79 13.20 5.54 21.27
C SER A 79 12.64 4.66 20.15
N PHE A 80 13.03 4.94 18.89
CA PHE A 80 12.58 4.24 17.71
C PHE A 80 13.69 3.41 17.08
N PRO A 81 13.38 2.17 16.64
CA PRO A 81 14.33 1.38 15.89
C PRO A 81 14.66 2.07 14.55
N ALA A 82 15.90 1.90 14.09
CA ALA A 82 16.37 2.51 12.85
C ALA A 82 15.57 2.00 11.63
N THR A 83 15.30 0.70 11.56
CA THR A 83 14.51 0.04 10.51
C THR A 83 13.99 -1.30 11.04
N TYR A 84 12.82 -1.73 10.59
CA TYR A 84 12.33 -3.10 10.81
C TYR A 84 12.74 -3.99 9.62
N PRO A 85 12.93 -5.30 9.82
CA PRO A 85 13.23 -6.19 8.71
C PRO A 85 12.13 -6.13 7.65
N ILE A 86 12.53 -5.94 6.39
CA ILE A 86 11.62 -5.96 5.25
C ILE A 86 11.41 -7.43 4.88
N PRO A 87 10.16 -7.90 4.75
CA PRO A 87 9.88 -9.29 4.46
C PRO A 87 10.45 -9.70 3.11
N THR A 88 11.04 -10.89 3.07
CA THR A 88 11.41 -11.53 1.80
C THR A 88 10.18 -12.13 1.12
N LEU A 89 10.20 -12.31 -0.21
CA LEU A 89 9.08 -12.93 -0.91
C LEU A 89 8.75 -14.32 -0.34
N THR A 90 9.76 -15.10 0.01
CA THR A 90 9.60 -16.43 0.62
C THR A 90 8.85 -16.35 1.96
N GLU A 91 9.16 -15.36 2.80
CA GLU A 91 8.43 -15.13 4.05
C GLU A 91 6.98 -14.71 3.79
N THR A 92 6.75 -13.80 2.85
CA THR A 92 5.41 -13.35 2.45
C THR A 92 4.53 -14.51 1.99
N PHE A 93 5.06 -15.41 1.15
CA PHE A 93 4.31 -16.58 0.69
C PHE A 93 4.10 -17.63 1.79
N SER A 94 5.03 -17.75 2.74
CA SER A 94 4.92 -18.71 3.84
C SER A 94 3.77 -18.41 4.81
N ILE A 95 3.40 -17.14 4.95
CA ILE A 95 2.37 -16.66 5.90
C ILE A 95 0.97 -16.72 5.30
N LEU A 96 0.83 -16.93 3.98
CA LEU A 96 -0.46 -16.99 3.30
C LEU A 96 -1.37 -18.04 3.93
N THR A 97 -2.50 -17.58 4.45
CA THR A 97 -3.56 -18.43 4.95
C THR A 97 -4.21 -19.22 3.82
N TRP A 98 -4.84 -20.34 4.15
CA TRP A 98 -5.61 -21.12 3.16
C TRP A 98 -6.66 -20.28 2.42
N ARG A 99 -7.34 -19.36 3.12
CA ARG A 99 -8.34 -18.46 2.52
C ARG A 99 -7.72 -17.51 1.50
N GLN A 100 -6.55 -16.96 1.78
CA GLN A 100 -5.82 -16.09 0.85
C GLN A 100 -5.31 -16.89 -0.37
N LYS A 101 -4.86 -18.13 -0.16
CA LYS A 101 -4.50 -19.04 -1.26
C LYS A 101 -5.69 -19.33 -2.16
N LEU A 102 -6.88 -19.55 -1.59
CA LEU A 102 -8.12 -19.69 -2.36
C LEU A 102 -8.46 -18.42 -3.16
N LYS A 103 -8.29 -17.22 -2.58
CA LYS A 103 -8.48 -15.95 -3.30
C LYS A 103 -7.49 -15.80 -4.47
N ILE A 104 -6.20 -16.13 -4.29
CA ILE A 104 -5.20 -16.12 -5.37
C ILE A 104 -5.56 -17.14 -6.44
N SER A 105 -5.98 -18.34 -6.04
CA SER A 105 -6.45 -19.37 -6.99
C SER A 105 -7.68 -18.90 -7.76
N SER A 106 -8.60 -18.18 -7.12
CA SER A 106 -9.75 -17.57 -7.78
C SER A 106 -9.32 -16.49 -8.75
N SER A 107 -8.36 -15.63 -8.39
CA SER A 107 -7.81 -14.62 -9.30
C SER A 107 -7.22 -15.25 -10.56
N LEU A 108 -6.49 -16.37 -10.42
CA LEU A 108 -6.00 -17.12 -11.57
C LEU A 108 -7.13 -17.65 -12.46
N LEU A 109 -8.23 -18.10 -11.86
CA LEU A 109 -9.44 -18.49 -12.60
C LEU A 109 -10.06 -17.31 -13.36
N PHE A 110 -10.09 -16.10 -12.79
CA PHE A 110 -10.53 -14.89 -13.50
C PHE A 110 -9.71 -14.61 -14.76
N PHE A 111 -8.39 -14.75 -14.70
CA PHE A 111 -7.54 -14.59 -15.88
C PHE A 111 -7.79 -15.68 -16.94
N PHE A 112 -7.93 -16.95 -16.53
CA PHE A 112 -8.24 -18.03 -17.48
C PHE A 112 -9.60 -17.84 -18.15
N VAL A 113 -10.63 -17.51 -17.38
CA VAL A 113 -11.97 -17.24 -17.91
C VAL A 113 -11.98 -16.00 -18.79
N SER A 114 -11.24 -14.94 -18.43
CA SER A 114 -11.09 -13.76 -19.28
C SER A 114 -10.51 -14.10 -20.66
N VAL A 115 -9.43 -14.89 -20.71
CA VAL A 115 -8.84 -15.35 -21.99
C VAL A 115 -9.84 -16.20 -22.76
N PHE A 116 -10.55 -17.10 -22.08
CA PHE A 116 -11.60 -17.91 -22.70
C PHE A 116 -12.72 -17.05 -23.31
N VAL A 117 -13.23 -16.05 -22.58
CA VAL A 117 -14.26 -15.12 -23.05
C VAL A 117 -13.77 -14.30 -24.24
N PHE A 118 -12.51 -13.85 -24.21
CA PHE A 118 -11.90 -13.11 -25.31
C PHE A 118 -11.79 -13.95 -26.59
N LEU A 119 -11.41 -15.22 -26.47
CA LEU A 119 -11.31 -16.15 -27.60
C LEU A 119 -12.66 -16.65 -28.12
N SER A 120 -13.76 -16.31 -27.42
CA SER A 120 -15.08 -16.90 -27.70
C SER A 120 -15.94 -16.13 -28.70
N GLY A 121 -15.48 -14.99 -29.18
CA GLY A 121 -16.10 -14.31 -30.31
C GLY A 121 -15.68 -12.85 -30.43
N ASP A 122 -16.00 -12.27 -31.57
CA ASP A 122 -15.57 -10.91 -31.95
C ASP A 122 -16.52 -9.81 -31.45
N ALA A 123 -17.50 -10.14 -30.62
CA ALA A 123 -18.45 -9.15 -30.12
C ALA A 123 -17.77 -8.15 -29.17
N THR A 124 -17.98 -6.86 -29.41
CA THR A 124 -17.42 -5.76 -28.60
C THR A 124 -17.75 -5.89 -27.10
N VAL A 125 -18.90 -6.47 -26.76
CA VAL A 125 -19.30 -6.77 -25.37
C VAL A 125 -18.47 -7.88 -24.74
N LEU A 126 -18.08 -8.92 -25.50
CA LEU A 126 -17.23 -10.01 -24.98
C LEU A 126 -15.82 -9.50 -24.68
N LEU A 127 -15.27 -8.63 -25.55
CA LEU A 127 -14.00 -7.94 -25.28
C LEU A 127 -14.09 -7.12 -23.98
N SER A 128 -15.14 -6.32 -23.83
CA SER A 128 -15.35 -5.49 -22.65
C SER A 128 -15.53 -6.30 -21.35
N LEU A 129 -16.28 -7.41 -21.42
CA LEU A 129 -16.43 -8.36 -20.30
C LEU A 129 -15.10 -9.04 -19.96
N SER A 130 -14.34 -9.48 -20.97
CA SER A 130 -13.02 -10.08 -20.76
C SER A 130 -12.08 -9.12 -20.05
N CYS A 131 -11.98 -7.86 -20.51
CA CYS A 131 -11.17 -6.84 -19.86
C CYS A 131 -11.63 -6.55 -18.43
N SER A 132 -12.94 -6.54 -18.17
CA SER A 132 -13.49 -6.35 -16.81
C SER A 132 -13.11 -7.51 -15.87
N LEU A 133 -13.13 -8.75 -16.36
CA LEU A 133 -12.65 -9.92 -15.60
C LEU A 133 -11.15 -9.85 -15.29
N ILE A 134 -10.32 -9.33 -16.19
CA ILE A 134 -8.88 -9.07 -15.91
C ILE A 134 -8.75 -8.08 -14.75
N VAL A 135 -9.50 -6.98 -14.79
CA VAL A 135 -9.50 -5.95 -13.73
C VAL A 135 -9.89 -6.57 -12.39
N GLU A 136 -10.93 -7.40 -12.34
CA GLU A 136 -11.33 -8.13 -11.13
C GLU A 136 -10.22 -9.08 -10.65
N GLY A 137 -9.59 -9.84 -11.55
CA GLY A 137 -8.47 -10.73 -11.23
C GLY A 137 -7.30 -9.98 -10.59
N VAL A 138 -6.89 -8.85 -11.18
CA VAL A 138 -5.84 -7.98 -10.64
C VAL A 138 -6.25 -7.42 -9.28
N LEU A 139 -7.50 -6.96 -9.13
CA LEU A 139 -7.99 -6.39 -7.88
C LEU A 139 -8.00 -7.41 -6.74
N ILE A 140 -8.45 -8.64 -6.99
CA ILE A 140 -8.38 -9.73 -6.00
C ILE A 140 -6.94 -9.97 -5.56
N THR A 141 -5.99 -9.98 -6.50
CA THR A 141 -4.56 -10.14 -6.19
C THR A 141 -4.04 -8.98 -5.33
N LEU A 142 -4.36 -7.73 -5.68
CA LEU A 142 -4.00 -6.56 -4.88
C LEU A 142 -4.59 -6.62 -3.47
N ASN A 143 -5.86 -7.03 -3.34
CA ASN A 143 -6.52 -7.18 -2.04
C ASN A 143 -5.78 -8.21 -1.15
N VAL A 144 -5.42 -9.38 -1.69
CA VAL A 144 -4.67 -10.40 -0.96
C VAL A 144 -3.27 -9.92 -0.60
N TRP A 145 -2.60 -9.23 -1.53
CA TRP A 145 -1.28 -8.65 -1.30
C TRP A 145 -1.30 -7.67 -0.13
N ARG A 146 -2.26 -6.72 -0.12
CA ARG A 146 -2.44 -5.75 0.98
C ARG A 146 -2.70 -6.45 2.32
N GLU A 147 -3.62 -7.42 2.34
CA GLU A 147 -3.95 -8.20 3.55
C GLU A 147 -2.73 -8.97 4.09
N THR A 148 -1.89 -9.50 3.21
CA THR A 148 -0.67 -10.23 3.58
C THR A 148 0.38 -9.28 4.14
N LEU A 149 0.59 -8.12 3.50
CA LEU A 149 1.58 -7.15 3.93
C LEU A 149 1.23 -6.48 5.25
N ASP A 150 -0.06 -6.31 5.52
CA ASP A 150 -0.57 -5.78 6.78
C ASP A 150 -0.17 -6.60 8.01
N CYS A 151 0.20 -7.88 7.83
CA CYS A 151 0.69 -8.74 8.89
C CYS A 151 2.11 -8.37 9.37
N PHE A 152 2.90 -7.66 8.55
CA PHE A 152 4.26 -7.29 8.90
C PHE A 152 4.32 -5.97 9.67
N VAL A 153 5.11 -5.97 10.75
CA VAL A 153 5.28 -4.81 11.63
C VAL A 153 5.80 -3.58 10.89
N VAL A 154 6.71 -3.77 9.93
CA VAL A 154 7.27 -2.69 9.08
C VAL A 154 6.22 -1.97 8.26
N TRP A 155 5.08 -2.62 7.98
CA TRP A 155 3.99 -2.02 7.21
C TRP A 155 3.29 -0.93 8.01
N ARG A 156 2.98 -1.19 9.29
CA ARG A 156 2.18 -0.30 10.15
C ARG A 156 2.98 0.55 11.13
N ARG A 157 4.21 0.15 11.49
CA ARG A 157 5.01 0.88 12.48
C ARG A 157 5.97 1.86 11.84
N THR A 158 6.06 3.02 12.47
CA THR A 158 7.00 4.08 12.12
C THR A 158 8.43 3.66 12.51
N SER A 159 9.40 4.02 11.67
CA SER A 159 10.83 3.81 11.88
C SER A 159 11.60 5.05 11.41
N LEU A 160 12.87 5.17 11.78
CA LEU A 160 13.68 6.32 11.32
C LEU A 160 13.86 6.36 9.80
N ARG A 161 13.90 5.19 9.15
CA ARG A 161 13.96 5.09 7.69
C ARG A 161 12.61 5.33 7.02
N TYR A 162 11.53 4.85 7.63
CA TYR A 162 10.15 4.95 7.14
C TYR A 162 9.26 5.61 8.20
N PRO A 163 9.15 6.94 8.21
CA PRO A 163 8.47 7.68 9.28
C PRO A 163 6.96 7.38 9.36
N PHE A 164 6.35 6.91 8.27
CA PHE A 164 4.93 6.52 8.21
C PHE A 164 4.72 5.02 7.93
N GLY A 165 5.76 4.21 8.14
CA GLY A 165 5.77 2.81 7.69
C GLY A 165 5.79 2.69 6.16
N LEU A 166 5.45 1.51 5.65
CA LEU A 166 5.39 1.22 4.22
C LEU A 166 3.97 1.38 3.62
N GLN A 167 3.01 1.93 4.38
CA GLN A 167 1.62 2.12 3.92
C GLN A 167 1.50 3.01 2.68
N GLN A 168 2.47 3.89 2.41
CA GLN A 168 2.47 4.69 1.18
C GLN A 168 2.67 3.86 -0.10
N VAL A 169 3.31 2.69 0.00
CA VAL A 169 3.46 1.76 -1.13
C VAL A 169 2.11 1.17 -1.54
N GLU A 170 1.21 0.98 -0.58
CA GLU A 170 -0.18 0.57 -0.83
C GLU A 170 -0.91 1.61 -1.68
N LEU A 171 -0.82 2.88 -1.30
CA LEU A 171 -1.42 3.99 -2.03
C LEU A 171 -0.87 4.09 -3.46
N LEU A 172 0.43 3.84 -3.62
CA LEU A 172 1.09 3.85 -4.92
C LEU A 172 0.62 2.68 -5.81
N ALA A 173 0.44 1.49 -5.24
CA ALA A 173 -0.08 0.33 -5.96
C ALA A 173 -1.54 0.55 -6.40
N ASP A 174 -2.37 1.10 -5.50
CA ASP A 174 -3.76 1.45 -5.80
C ASP A 174 -3.83 2.54 -6.89
N PHE A 175 -2.92 3.52 -6.84
CA PHE A 175 -2.84 4.57 -7.85
C PHE A 175 -2.43 4.01 -9.22
N ALA A 176 -1.45 3.11 -9.25
CA ALA A 176 -1.03 2.41 -10.48
C ALA A 176 -2.17 1.58 -11.08
N PHE A 177 -2.96 0.89 -10.24
CA PHE A 177 -4.15 0.17 -10.69
C PHE A 177 -5.19 1.11 -11.33
N CYS A 178 -5.40 2.30 -10.76
CA CYS A 178 -6.33 3.27 -11.34
C CYS A 178 -5.86 3.80 -12.71
N ILE A 179 -4.55 3.96 -12.90
CA ILE A 179 -3.98 4.32 -14.22
C ILE A 179 -4.21 3.18 -15.22
N LEU A 180 -3.96 1.92 -14.83
CA LEU A 180 -4.24 0.76 -15.68
C LEU A 180 -5.72 0.70 -16.07
N LEU A 181 -6.62 0.94 -15.10
CA LEU A 181 -8.06 0.98 -15.32
C LEU A 181 -8.47 2.09 -16.30
N LEU A 182 -7.87 3.29 -16.18
CA LEU A 182 -8.08 4.38 -17.12
C LEU A 182 -7.63 4.01 -18.53
N PHE A 183 -6.42 3.46 -18.66
CA PHE A 183 -5.88 3.03 -19.95
C PHE A 183 -6.77 1.96 -20.60
N LEU A 184 -7.18 0.96 -19.82
CA LEU A 184 -8.05 -0.10 -20.30
C LEU A 184 -9.44 0.42 -20.69
N GLY A 185 -10.04 1.30 -19.88
CA GLY A 185 -11.31 1.93 -20.18
C GLY A 185 -11.27 2.78 -21.45
N LEU A 186 -10.20 3.56 -21.65
CA LEU A 186 -10.01 4.34 -22.89
C LEU A 186 -9.78 3.43 -24.11
N ASN A 187 -9.03 2.33 -23.96
CA ASN A 187 -8.87 1.35 -25.04
C ASN A 187 -10.19 0.68 -25.41
N LEU A 188 -11.04 0.39 -24.44
CA LEU A 188 -12.38 -0.17 -24.69
C LEU A 188 -13.32 0.83 -25.39
N LEU A 189 -13.11 2.14 -25.20
CA LEU A 189 -13.87 3.17 -25.95
C LEU A 189 -13.43 3.30 -27.41
N LYS A 190 -12.24 2.79 -27.77
CA LYS A 190 -11.72 2.83 -29.14
C LYS A 190 -12.60 2.00 -30.09
N GLU A 191 -12.92 0.76 -29.71
CA GLU A 191 -13.63 -0.19 -30.58
C GLU A 191 -15.00 0.34 -31.03
N PRO A 192 -15.88 0.85 -30.14
CA PRO A 192 -17.15 1.44 -30.56
C PRO A 192 -16.98 2.74 -31.34
N ALA A 193 -15.90 3.50 -31.10
CA ALA A 193 -15.63 4.72 -31.85
C ALA A 193 -15.18 4.43 -33.28
N GLU A 194 -14.37 3.38 -33.48
CA GLU A 194 -13.96 2.92 -34.81
C GLU A 194 -15.16 2.46 -35.63
N HIS A 195 -16.04 1.61 -35.06
CA HIS A 195 -17.28 1.22 -35.73
C HIS A 195 -18.21 2.40 -36.03
N ALA A 196 -18.32 3.38 -35.13
CA ALA A 196 -19.13 4.58 -35.39
C ALA A 196 -18.56 5.42 -36.55
N ILE A 197 -17.23 5.45 -36.72
CA ILE A 197 -16.56 6.16 -37.82
C ILE A 197 -16.70 5.36 -39.13
N GLU A 198 -16.57 4.04 -39.08
CA GLU A 198 -16.74 3.14 -40.22
C GLU A 198 -18.17 3.17 -40.75
N ASP A 199 -19.18 3.12 -39.87
CA ASP A 199 -20.60 3.21 -40.22
C ASP A 199 -20.97 4.58 -40.81
N TRP A 200 -20.29 5.65 -40.39
CA TRP A 200 -20.45 6.97 -40.99
C TRP A 200 -19.81 7.05 -42.39
N GLY A 201 -18.75 6.27 -42.63
CA GLY A 201 -17.97 6.30 -43.85
C GLY A 201 -18.43 5.32 -44.95
N ASN A 202 -19.14 4.24 -44.62
CA ASN A 202 -19.39 3.15 -45.57
C ASN A 202 -20.84 2.61 -45.51
N ILE A 203 -21.55 2.62 -46.66
CA ILE A 203 -22.84 1.93 -46.84
C ILE A 203 -22.56 0.50 -47.32
N GLN A 204 -22.83 -0.47 -46.44
CA GLN A 204 -23.02 -1.92 -46.70
C GLN A 204 -21.83 -2.73 -47.26
N HIS A 205 -21.44 -3.76 -46.51
CA HIS A 205 -21.38 -5.13 -47.04
C HIS A 205 -21.83 -6.12 -45.96
N LEU A 206 -22.95 -6.79 -46.21
CA LEU A 206 -23.47 -7.90 -45.41
C LEU A 206 -22.63 -9.14 -45.73
N GLU A 207 -21.89 -9.68 -44.76
CA GLU A 207 -21.34 -11.04 -44.85
C GLU A 207 -22.09 -11.99 -43.90
N HIS A 208 -22.57 -13.09 -44.48
CA HIS A 208 -23.15 -14.24 -43.80
C HIS A 208 -22.12 -15.38 -43.82
N ALA A 209 -21.65 -15.84 -42.66
CA ALA A 209 -21.29 -17.24 -42.40
C ALA A 209 -20.80 -17.42 -40.95
N GLY A 210 -21.42 -18.34 -40.20
CA GLY A 210 -20.94 -18.77 -38.86
C GLY A 210 -21.94 -18.66 -37.70
N VAL A 211 -23.22 -18.39 -37.96
CA VAL A 211 -24.19 -17.88 -36.96
C VAL A 211 -24.50 -18.85 -35.80
N GLU A 212 -24.55 -20.17 -36.01
CA GLU A 212 -24.98 -21.08 -34.93
C GLU A 212 -23.86 -21.45 -33.93
N GLY A 213 -22.64 -21.71 -34.40
CA GLY A 213 -21.51 -22.08 -33.53
C GLY A 213 -21.03 -20.90 -32.66
N ALA A 214 -20.97 -19.70 -33.24
CA ALA A 214 -20.56 -18.48 -32.55
C ALA A 214 -21.58 -18.06 -31.47
N HIS A 215 -22.88 -18.28 -31.70
CA HIS A 215 -23.92 -17.94 -30.73
C HIS A 215 -23.85 -18.80 -29.47
N ILE A 216 -23.66 -20.12 -29.60
CA ILE A 216 -23.55 -21.05 -28.46
C ILE A 216 -22.32 -20.73 -27.61
N GLN A 217 -21.17 -20.47 -28.25
CA GLN A 217 -19.93 -20.17 -27.56
C GLN A 217 -19.98 -18.81 -26.83
N SER A 218 -20.66 -17.82 -27.43
CA SER A 218 -20.90 -16.51 -26.81
C SER A 218 -21.83 -16.61 -25.58
N THR A 219 -22.96 -17.33 -25.68
CA THR A 219 -23.87 -17.54 -24.54
C THR A 219 -23.20 -18.26 -23.36
N PHE A 220 -22.39 -19.29 -23.65
CA PHE A 220 -21.64 -19.98 -22.61
C PHE A 220 -20.64 -19.04 -21.92
N SER A 221 -19.93 -18.22 -22.69
CA SER A 221 -18.96 -17.25 -22.18
C SER A 221 -19.58 -16.21 -21.25
N ILE A 222 -20.73 -15.65 -21.63
CA ILE A 222 -21.48 -14.69 -20.81
C ILE A 222 -21.97 -15.36 -19.53
N SER A 223 -22.44 -16.61 -19.61
CA SER A 223 -22.90 -17.38 -18.44
C SER A 223 -21.77 -17.68 -17.46
N VAL A 224 -20.58 -18.04 -17.95
CA VAL A 224 -19.40 -18.27 -17.11
C VAL A 224 -18.94 -16.97 -16.45
N ALA A 225 -18.94 -15.83 -17.17
CA ALA A 225 -18.62 -14.52 -16.60
C ALA A 225 -19.61 -14.14 -15.48
N LEU A 226 -20.92 -14.35 -15.70
CA LEU A 226 -21.96 -14.12 -14.71
C LEU A 226 -21.74 -14.95 -13.43
N LEU A 227 -21.50 -16.26 -13.59
CA LEU A 227 -21.29 -17.17 -12.48
C LEU A 227 -20.04 -16.79 -11.67
N LEU A 228 -18.96 -16.41 -12.35
CA LEU A 228 -17.70 -16.08 -11.70
C LEU A 228 -17.77 -14.77 -10.92
N SER A 229 -18.25 -13.68 -11.54
CA SER A 229 -18.43 -12.38 -10.86
C SER A 229 -19.52 -12.45 -9.79
N GLY A 230 -20.58 -13.24 -10.01
CA GLY A 230 -21.64 -13.48 -9.01
C GLY A 230 -21.12 -14.23 -7.79
N ALA A 231 -20.33 -15.28 -7.98
CA ALA A 231 -19.67 -15.98 -6.88
C ALA A 231 -18.74 -15.03 -6.10
N ALA A 232 -17.95 -14.20 -6.80
CA ALA A 232 -17.09 -13.22 -6.14
C ALA A 232 -17.89 -12.22 -5.28
N LEU A 233 -19.03 -11.69 -5.76
CA LEU A 233 -19.90 -10.82 -4.96
C LEU A 233 -20.43 -11.48 -3.68
N LEU A 234 -20.75 -12.78 -3.73
CA LEU A 234 -21.28 -13.51 -2.58
C LEU A 234 -20.20 -13.80 -1.53
N PHE A 235 -18.99 -14.14 -1.98
CA PHE A 235 -17.88 -14.48 -1.08
C PHE A 235 -17.07 -13.26 -0.62
N ASP A 236 -17.20 -12.12 -1.31
CA ASP A 236 -16.49 -10.91 -0.94
C ASP A 236 -17.11 -10.28 0.30
N ARG A 237 -16.38 -10.33 1.42
CA ARG A 237 -16.80 -9.70 2.68
C ARG A 237 -16.23 -8.29 2.70
N SER A 238 -17.07 -7.29 2.94
CA SER A 238 -16.65 -5.90 3.02
C SER A 238 -15.53 -5.73 4.06
N HIS A 239 -14.31 -5.47 3.59
CA HIS A 239 -13.22 -5.08 4.46
C HIS A 239 -13.32 -3.57 4.67
N ILE A 240 -13.57 -3.17 5.93
CA ILE A 240 -13.80 -1.79 6.39
C ILE A 240 -12.62 -0.85 6.04
N HIS A 241 -11.45 -1.37 5.67
CA HIS A 241 -10.21 -0.59 5.58
C HIS A 241 -9.93 0.04 4.20
N SER A 242 -10.43 -0.51 3.09
CA SER A 242 -10.18 0.03 1.74
C SER A 242 -11.43 0.71 1.18
N GLN A 243 -11.75 1.90 1.69
CA GLN A 243 -12.97 2.63 1.33
C GLN A 243 -12.99 3.14 -0.13
N ARG A 244 -11.95 2.92 -0.94
CA ARG A 244 -11.83 3.52 -2.28
C ARG A 244 -11.71 2.55 -3.45
N LEU A 245 -11.19 1.36 -3.24
CA LEU A 245 -11.22 0.27 -4.21
C LEU A 245 -12.17 -0.81 -3.69
N ASP A 246 -13.46 -0.50 -3.69
CA ASP A 246 -14.49 -1.46 -3.30
C ASP A 246 -14.59 -2.55 -4.37
N SER A 247 -14.10 -3.75 -4.06
CA SER A 247 -14.17 -4.90 -4.95
C SER A 247 -15.58 -5.21 -5.39
N ARG A 248 -16.59 -4.93 -4.55
CA ARG A 248 -18.00 -5.13 -4.90
C ARG A 248 -18.46 -4.25 -6.05
N PHE A 249 -17.94 -3.02 -6.15
CA PHE A 249 -18.24 -2.13 -7.27
C PHE A 249 -17.73 -2.74 -8.58
N PHE A 250 -16.51 -3.25 -8.60
CA PHE A 250 -15.91 -3.85 -9.80
C PHE A 250 -16.53 -5.20 -10.16
N HIS A 251 -16.83 -6.05 -9.17
CA HIS A 251 -17.58 -7.28 -9.41
C HIS A 251 -19.00 -6.99 -9.95
N GLY A 252 -19.64 -5.94 -9.43
CA GLY A 252 -20.94 -5.45 -9.91
C GLY A 252 -20.89 -4.93 -11.36
N LEU A 253 -19.79 -4.27 -11.74
CA LEU A 253 -19.58 -3.74 -13.09
C LEU A 253 -19.61 -4.84 -14.17
N THR A 254 -19.18 -6.06 -13.85
CA THR A 254 -19.24 -7.22 -14.76
C THR A 254 -20.52 -8.03 -14.58
N PHE A 255 -20.96 -8.23 -13.33
CA PHE A 255 -22.14 -9.01 -13.00
C PHE A 255 -23.42 -8.42 -13.61
N VAL A 256 -23.62 -7.10 -13.51
CA VAL A 256 -24.87 -6.45 -13.96
C VAL A 256 -25.05 -6.59 -15.49
N PRO A 257 -24.09 -6.21 -16.35
CA PRO A 257 -24.21 -6.42 -17.78
C PRO A 257 -24.37 -7.90 -18.15
N SER A 258 -23.60 -8.79 -17.53
CA SER A 258 -23.69 -10.24 -17.80
C SER A 258 -25.07 -10.80 -17.42
N SER A 259 -25.63 -10.36 -16.29
CA SER A 259 -26.97 -10.79 -15.85
C SER A 259 -28.05 -10.33 -16.82
N ILE A 260 -27.97 -9.08 -17.30
CA ILE A 260 -28.92 -8.55 -18.27
C ILE A 260 -28.83 -9.32 -19.59
N LEU A 261 -27.62 -9.59 -20.08
CA LEU A 261 -27.41 -10.33 -21.33
C LEU A 261 -27.93 -11.77 -21.24
N VAL A 262 -27.71 -12.48 -20.14
CA VAL A 262 -28.26 -13.84 -19.92
C VAL A 262 -29.79 -13.82 -19.90
N VAL A 263 -30.40 -12.82 -19.24
CA VAL A 263 -31.87 -12.68 -19.19
C VAL A 263 -32.43 -12.41 -20.59
N LEU A 264 -31.81 -11.50 -21.35
CA LEU A 264 -32.24 -11.20 -22.72
C LEU A 264 -32.16 -12.42 -23.63
N GLN A 265 -31.06 -13.18 -23.55
CA GLN A 265 -30.90 -14.44 -24.29
C GLN A 265 -31.93 -15.49 -23.85
N SER A 266 -32.26 -15.57 -22.56
CA SER A 266 -33.27 -16.51 -22.03
C SER A 266 -34.69 -16.21 -22.54
N VAL A 267 -34.98 -14.94 -22.85
CA VAL A 267 -36.26 -14.51 -23.46
C VAL A 267 -36.24 -14.67 -24.99
N GLY A 268 -35.12 -15.10 -25.57
CA GLY A 268 -34.95 -15.29 -27.02
C GLY A 268 -34.64 -14.00 -27.79
N VAL A 269 -34.25 -12.93 -27.09
CA VAL A 269 -33.83 -11.68 -27.72
C VAL A 269 -32.37 -11.81 -28.16
N GLN A 270 -32.15 -11.73 -29.48
CA GLN A 270 -30.79 -11.73 -30.03
C GLN A 270 -30.07 -10.43 -29.68
N VAL A 271 -28.85 -10.54 -29.16
CA VAL A 271 -28.00 -9.38 -28.84
C VAL A 271 -27.43 -8.85 -30.15
N GLY A 272 -28.09 -7.85 -30.72
CA GLY A 272 -27.58 -7.15 -31.90
C GLY A 272 -26.33 -6.33 -31.61
N SER A 273 -25.64 -5.91 -32.67
CA SER A 273 -24.42 -5.09 -32.57
C SER A 273 -24.65 -3.82 -31.75
N LEU A 274 -25.75 -3.08 -31.95
CA LEU A 274 -26.06 -1.86 -31.22
C LEU A 274 -26.10 -2.09 -29.70
N LEU A 275 -26.73 -3.18 -29.25
CA LEU A 275 -26.83 -3.47 -27.82
C LEU A 275 -25.47 -3.87 -27.24
N SER A 276 -24.66 -4.64 -27.99
CA SER A 276 -23.27 -4.95 -27.63
C SER A 276 -22.44 -3.69 -27.42
N HIS A 277 -22.53 -2.71 -28.32
CA HIS A 277 -21.84 -1.44 -28.21
C HIS A 277 -22.30 -0.63 -26.99
N ILE A 278 -23.60 -0.59 -26.69
CA ILE A 278 -24.12 0.11 -25.51
C ILE A 278 -23.52 -0.46 -24.22
N PHE A 279 -23.49 -1.79 -24.07
CA PHE A 279 -22.88 -2.42 -22.89
C PHE A 279 -21.37 -2.19 -22.84
N ALA A 280 -20.68 -2.31 -23.97
CA ALA A 280 -19.25 -2.07 -24.04
C ALA A 280 -18.89 -0.63 -23.64
N ILE A 281 -19.60 0.37 -24.19
CA ILE A 281 -19.44 1.79 -23.84
C ILE A 281 -19.79 2.02 -22.37
N SER A 282 -20.87 1.42 -21.86
CA SER A 282 -21.28 1.58 -20.46
C SER A 282 -20.20 1.09 -19.49
N ILE A 283 -19.63 -0.09 -19.73
CA ILE A 283 -18.51 -0.64 -18.95
C ILE A 283 -17.29 0.28 -19.05
N ALA A 284 -16.92 0.69 -20.27
CA ALA A 284 -15.73 1.50 -20.53
C ALA A 284 -15.82 2.90 -19.88
N VAL A 285 -16.95 3.60 -20.05
CA VAL A 285 -17.20 4.90 -19.41
C VAL A 285 -17.16 4.78 -17.89
N THR A 286 -17.77 3.73 -17.32
CA THR A 286 -17.77 3.51 -15.88
C THR A 286 -16.35 3.26 -15.37
N ALA A 287 -15.55 2.45 -16.07
CA ALA A 287 -14.14 2.22 -15.75
C ALA A 287 -13.33 3.52 -15.79
N VAL A 288 -13.54 4.38 -16.80
CA VAL A 288 -12.84 5.68 -16.92
C VAL A 288 -13.23 6.63 -15.79
N ILE A 289 -14.52 6.78 -15.50
CA ILE A 289 -15.01 7.68 -14.44
C ILE A 289 -14.50 7.20 -13.07
N ALA A 290 -14.64 5.90 -12.78
CA ALA A 290 -14.16 5.32 -11.53
C ALA A 290 -12.63 5.47 -11.41
N GLY A 291 -11.89 5.10 -12.45
CA GLY A 291 -10.43 5.22 -12.50
C GLY A 291 -9.96 6.65 -12.26
N PHE A 292 -10.58 7.64 -12.92
CA PHE A 292 -10.21 9.05 -12.74
C PHE A 292 -10.53 9.55 -11.33
N SER A 293 -11.74 9.27 -10.82
CA SER A 293 -12.19 9.73 -9.51
C SER A 293 -11.30 9.18 -8.38
N ILE A 294 -10.99 7.88 -8.45
CA ILE A 294 -10.13 7.21 -7.46
C ILE A 294 -8.69 7.67 -7.60
N ALA A 295 -8.13 7.72 -8.82
CA ALA A 295 -6.77 8.19 -9.09
C ALA A 295 -6.56 9.61 -8.58
N LYS A 296 -7.49 10.54 -8.86
CA LYS A 296 -7.41 11.93 -8.40
C LYS A 296 -7.23 11.99 -6.89
N SER A 297 -8.01 11.22 -6.14
CA SER A 297 -7.90 11.31 -4.70
C SER A 297 -6.74 10.53 -4.10
N LEU A 298 -6.30 9.44 -4.72
CA LEU A 298 -5.05 8.78 -4.34
C LEU A 298 -3.86 9.70 -4.60
N ALA A 299 -3.86 10.42 -5.72
CA ALA A 299 -2.84 11.43 -6.03
C ALA A 299 -2.81 12.55 -4.98
N MET A 300 -3.97 13.05 -4.53
CA MET A 300 -4.01 14.05 -3.44
C MET A 300 -3.43 13.52 -2.13
N LEU A 301 -3.64 12.24 -1.83
CA LEU A 301 -3.07 11.58 -0.64
C LEU A 301 -1.56 11.37 -0.77
N LEU A 302 -1.09 10.96 -1.96
CA LEU A 302 0.34 10.86 -2.30
C LEU A 302 1.06 12.22 -2.27
N LEU A 303 0.36 13.29 -2.67
CA LEU A 303 0.82 14.67 -2.56
C LEU A 303 0.73 15.22 -1.13
N LEU A 304 0.38 14.38 -0.15
CA LEU A 304 0.27 14.77 1.26
C LEU A 304 -0.62 16.00 1.44
N THR A 305 -1.76 16.02 0.76
CA THR A 305 -2.72 17.12 0.87
C THR A 305 -3.96 16.66 1.62
N TYR A 306 -4.52 17.55 2.45
CA TYR A 306 -5.79 17.26 3.11
C TYR A 306 -6.96 17.38 2.13
N SER A 307 -7.89 16.42 2.15
CA SER A 307 -8.93 16.31 1.12
C SER A 307 -9.92 17.47 1.07
N ASN A 308 -10.20 18.16 2.18
CA ASN A 308 -11.17 19.25 2.25
C ASN A 308 -10.48 20.58 2.60
N LYS A 309 -10.24 21.39 1.57
CA LYS A 309 -9.56 22.69 1.71
C LYS A 309 -10.38 23.67 2.56
N ASP A 310 -11.70 23.68 2.41
CA ASP A 310 -12.58 24.62 3.12
C ASP A 310 -12.55 24.39 4.63
N LYS A 311 -12.55 23.12 5.07
CA LYS A 311 -12.38 22.77 6.49
C LYS A 311 -11.03 23.22 7.05
N VAL A 312 -9.96 23.12 6.26
CA VAL A 312 -8.63 23.59 6.66
C VAL A 312 -8.62 25.11 6.77
N PHE A 313 -9.20 25.83 5.81
CA PHE A 313 -9.33 27.29 5.88
C PHE A 313 -10.16 27.75 7.08
N GLN A 314 -11.29 27.08 7.35
CA GLN A 314 -12.12 27.33 8.53
C GLN A 314 -11.34 27.09 9.83
N CYS A 315 -10.61 25.98 9.93
CA CYS A 315 -9.74 25.69 11.08
C CYS A 315 -8.70 26.80 11.30
N ILE A 316 -8.05 27.25 10.22
CA ILE A 316 -7.05 28.32 10.29
C ILE A 316 -7.70 29.66 10.70
N SER A 317 -8.91 29.97 10.22
CA SER A 317 -9.65 31.18 10.62
C SER A 317 -9.95 31.17 12.12
N LEU A 318 -10.50 30.07 12.64
CA LEU A 318 -10.84 29.93 14.06
C LEU A 318 -9.61 30.06 14.97
N ILE A 319 -8.44 29.59 14.53
CA ILE A 319 -7.19 29.77 15.27
C ILE A 319 -6.76 31.25 15.29
N LYS A 320 -6.93 31.97 14.17
CA LYS A 320 -6.59 33.41 14.09
C LYS A 320 -7.54 34.31 14.88
N GLU A 321 -8.76 33.86 15.15
CA GLU A 321 -9.76 34.59 15.93
C GLU A 321 -9.44 34.60 17.44
N ASP A 322 -8.54 33.74 17.93
CA ASP A 322 -8.12 33.73 19.33
C ASP A 322 -7.23 34.95 19.63
N SER A 323 -7.75 35.86 20.47
CA SER A 323 -7.08 37.10 20.84
C SER A 323 -5.74 36.93 21.57
N ARG A 324 -5.45 35.72 22.08
CA ARG A 324 -4.17 35.38 22.72
C ARG A 324 -3.05 35.11 21.70
N ILE A 325 -3.41 34.87 20.44
CA ILE A 325 -2.48 34.55 19.35
C ILE A 325 -2.20 35.84 18.58
N GLU A 326 -0.98 36.35 18.69
CA GLU A 326 -0.56 37.58 17.98
C GLU A 326 -0.30 37.29 16.49
N GLN A 327 0.33 36.15 16.19
CA GLN A 327 0.69 35.80 14.83
C GLN A 327 0.65 34.28 14.60
N LEU A 328 0.07 33.87 13.47
CA LEU A 328 0.17 32.51 12.95
C LEU A 328 1.32 32.45 11.94
N ASN A 329 2.45 31.84 12.31
CA ASN A 329 3.66 31.79 11.49
C ASN A 329 3.54 30.74 10.37
N SER A 330 3.05 29.55 10.71
CA SER A 330 2.88 28.44 9.77
C SER A 330 1.77 27.51 10.24
N ALA A 331 0.95 27.04 9.30
CA ALA A 331 -0.04 25.99 9.55
C ALA A 331 0.00 25.00 8.39
N THR A 332 0.38 23.76 8.69
CA THR A 332 0.42 22.67 7.71
C THR A 332 -0.45 21.54 8.22
N ILE A 333 -1.49 21.20 7.47
CA ILE A 333 -2.40 20.10 7.78
C ILE A 333 -2.43 19.18 6.56
N TRP A 334 -2.13 17.91 6.78
CA TRP A 334 -1.99 16.94 5.71
C TRP A 334 -2.30 15.53 6.19
N GLN A 335 -2.50 14.63 5.22
CA GLN A 335 -2.91 13.26 5.47
C GLN A 335 -1.93 12.32 4.74
N PRO A 336 -1.03 11.61 5.46
CA PRO A 336 -0.15 10.60 4.85
C PRO A 336 -0.88 9.33 4.41
N HIS A 337 -1.94 8.94 5.12
CA HIS A 337 -2.67 7.69 4.89
C HIS A 337 -4.11 7.81 5.41
N TYR A 338 -5.00 6.90 5.02
CA TYR A 338 -6.45 6.97 5.30
C TYR A 338 -6.77 7.14 6.80
N ASN A 339 -6.00 6.51 7.67
CA ASN A 339 -6.24 6.49 9.12
C ASN A 339 -5.32 7.41 9.93
N THR A 340 -4.52 8.27 9.28
CA THR A 340 -3.57 9.14 10.00
C THR A 340 -3.56 10.53 9.39
N CYS A 341 -3.75 11.53 10.25
CA CYS A 341 -3.70 12.94 9.90
C CYS A 341 -2.64 13.64 10.75
N ILE A 342 -1.94 14.59 10.14
CA ILE A 342 -0.86 15.34 10.78
C ILE A 342 -1.17 16.83 10.67
N ALA A 343 -1.03 17.52 11.80
CA ALA A 343 -1.11 18.98 11.84
C ALA A 343 0.15 19.52 12.52
N ASN A 344 0.88 20.39 11.82
CA ASN A 344 1.97 21.17 12.41
C ASN A 344 1.61 22.64 12.35
N ILE A 345 1.57 23.27 13.52
CA ILE A 345 1.19 24.67 13.68
C ILE A 345 2.31 25.39 14.43
N SER A 346 2.74 26.52 13.91
CA SER A 346 3.67 27.43 14.57
C SER A 346 2.95 28.75 14.80
N ILE A 347 2.80 29.11 16.07
CA ILE A 347 2.11 30.32 16.52
C ILE A 347 3.01 31.14 17.43
N THR A 348 2.78 32.43 17.40
CA THR A 348 3.44 33.39 18.26
C THR A 348 2.41 33.93 19.25
N VAL A 349 2.71 33.79 20.54
CA VAL A 349 1.77 34.03 21.63
C VAL A 349 2.36 35.04 22.62
N ARG A 350 1.53 35.96 23.07
CA ARG A 350 1.82 36.85 24.20
C ARG A 350 1.21 36.25 25.46
N GLY A 351 2.04 35.83 26.42
CA GLY A 351 1.52 35.25 27.65
C GLY A 351 2.52 34.50 28.52
N SER A 352 2.03 34.08 29.67
CA SER A 352 2.70 33.22 30.64
C SER A 352 2.72 31.75 30.18
N GLU A 353 3.58 30.92 30.78
CA GLU A 353 3.68 29.49 30.45
C GLU A 353 2.36 28.73 30.63
N ARG A 354 1.52 29.13 31.61
CA ARG A 354 0.19 28.54 31.83
C ARG A 354 -0.78 28.83 30.68
N GLU A 355 -0.73 30.04 30.13
CA GLU A 355 -1.55 30.43 28.99
C GLU A 355 -1.13 29.67 27.72
N GLN A 356 0.17 29.38 27.54
CA GLN A 356 0.65 28.58 26.41
C GLN A 356 0.12 27.14 26.44
N ILE A 357 0.04 26.52 27.62
CA ILE A 357 -0.53 25.17 27.77
C ILE A 357 -2.03 25.20 27.40
N SER A 358 -2.78 26.19 27.91
CA SER A 358 -4.20 26.36 27.57
C SER A 358 -4.40 26.57 26.07
N ILE A 359 -3.59 27.42 25.42
CA ILE A 359 -3.69 27.68 23.98
C ILE A 359 -3.38 26.41 23.18
N ARG A 360 -2.38 25.62 23.59
CA ARG A 360 -2.06 24.34 22.96
C ARG A 360 -3.25 23.39 22.99
N GLU A 361 -3.93 23.27 24.14
CA GLU A 361 -5.11 22.43 24.28
C GLU A 361 -6.29 22.94 23.44
N ASP A 362 -6.54 24.25 23.44
CA ASP A 362 -7.63 24.87 22.71
C ASP A 362 -7.45 24.74 21.20
N VAL A 363 -6.24 25.03 20.68
CA VAL A 363 -5.89 24.83 19.26
C VAL A 363 -6.04 23.37 18.87
N THR A 364 -5.60 22.43 19.72
CA THR A 364 -5.77 20.98 19.49
C THR A 364 -7.25 20.62 19.35
N LYS A 365 -8.11 21.13 20.24
CA LYS A 365 -9.57 20.92 20.18
C LYS A 365 -10.17 21.53 18.92
N ILE A 366 -9.74 22.72 18.51
CA ILE A 366 -10.21 23.38 17.28
C ILE A 366 -9.93 22.49 16.07
N ILE A 367 -8.69 22.00 15.91
CA ILE A 367 -8.29 21.10 14.81
C ILE A 367 -9.13 19.83 14.81
N GLN A 368 -9.26 19.17 15.97
CA GLN A 368 -10.04 17.93 16.07
C GLN A 368 -11.53 18.15 15.79
N LYS A 369 -12.09 19.30 16.18
CA LYS A 369 -13.51 19.62 15.95
C LYS A 369 -13.81 19.97 14.49
N THR A 370 -12.95 20.77 13.84
CA THR A 370 -13.16 21.20 12.46
C THR A 370 -12.73 20.16 11.44
N VAL A 371 -11.52 19.62 11.62
CA VAL A 371 -10.85 18.75 10.65
C VAL A 371 -10.96 17.27 11.07
N GLY A 372 -11.11 16.97 12.36
CA GLY A 372 -11.12 15.60 12.87
C GLY A 372 -12.36 14.76 12.56
N SER A 373 -13.43 15.35 12.00
CA SER A 373 -14.52 14.59 11.40
C SER A 373 -14.28 14.35 9.91
N ILE A 374 -13.78 13.14 9.58
CA ILE A 374 -13.99 12.59 8.25
C ILE A 374 -15.46 12.17 8.19
N PHE A 375 -16.17 12.63 7.17
CA PHE A 375 -17.60 12.41 6.96
C PHE A 375 -18.02 10.94 7.21
N GLY A 376 -19.04 10.73 8.05
CA GLY A 376 -19.97 9.60 7.94
C GLY A 376 -19.53 8.18 8.33
N THR A 377 -18.37 7.95 8.95
CA THR A 377 -17.85 6.56 9.10
C THR A 377 -17.52 6.10 10.52
N GLY A 378 -17.78 6.91 11.56
CA GLY A 378 -17.71 6.48 12.97
C GLY A 378 -16.30 6.13 13.50
N VAL A 379 -15.27 6.15 12.66
CA VAL A 379 -13.86 5.93 13.05
C VAL A 379 -13.11 7.26 12.97
N GLN A 380 -12.67 7.77 14.11
CA GLN A 380 -11.84 8.97 14.13
C GLN A 380 -10.43 8.63 13.62
N PRO A 381 -9.87 9.39 12.66
CA PRO A 381 -8.50 9.18 12.22
C PRO A 381 -7.53 9.46 13.37
N LYS A 382 -6.39 8.76 13.38
CA LYS A 382 -5.33 9.03 14.35
C LYS A 382 -4.70 10.39 14.03
N TRP A 383 -4.79 11.32 14.97
CA TRP A 383 -4.20 12.66 14.83
C TRP A 383 -2.84 12.76 15.52
N GLU A 384 -1.86 13.25 14.79
CA GLU A 384 -0.57 13.68 15.34
C GLU A 384 -0.46 15.20 15.18
N ILE A 385 -0.59 15.91 16.29
CA ILE A 385 -0.68 17.38 16.33
C ILE A 385 0.57 17.91 17.02
N THR A 386 1.37 18.70 16.29
CA THR A 386 2.54 19.39 16.79
C THR A 386 2.27 20.89 16.80
N ILE A 387 2.33 21.50 17.98
CA ILE A 387 2.18 22.94 18.14
C ILE A 387 3.51 23.49 18.66
N ASP A 388 4.12 24.35 17.85
CA ASP A 388 5.29 25.14 18.19
C ASP A 388 4.82 26.53 18.63
N ILE A 389 5.25 26.97 19.81
CA ILE A 389 4.84 28.25 20.40
C ILE A 389 6.08 29.10 20.59
N GLN A 390 6.13 30.22 19.87
CA GLN A 390 7.14 31.26 20.05
C GLN A 390 6.59 32.34 20.97
N ARG A 391 7.42 32.79 21.91
CA ARG A 391 7.05 33.84 22.87
C ARG A 391 7.57 35.19 22.39
N ILE A 392 6.73 36.22 22.53
CA ILE A 392 7.11 37.63 22.40
C ILE A 392 7.39 38.21 23.78
#